data_AF-A0A9E7N9G8-F1
#
_entry.id   AF-A0A9E7N9G8-F1
#
_cell.length_a   1.000
_cell.length_b   1.000
_cell.length_c   1.000
_cell.angle_alpha   90.00
_cell.angle_beta   90.00
_cell.angle_gamma   90.00
#
_symmetry.space_group_name_H-M   'P 1'
#
loop_
_entity.id
_entity.type
_entity.pdbx_description
1 polymer ?
#
loop_
_entity_poly.entity_id
_entity_poly.type
_entity_poly.pdbx_seq_one_letter_code
_entity_poly.pdbx_strand_id
1 'polypeptide(L)'
;MDEMNRRRFLASVGFASIGLTTPTTAQTDYSWTDGGDVIDRSYPEDELRRHVPYLTTSRTARESFIGLYGWKAESPDRDTDVYAYWARYTHQTPGIGDIGLMDWAVGAFASDGHVWDHEPSYVFVDSETGNFELAVVTGYHHFPLFVSSQSPPITRADDGGQHLHLKVVDPWHHYLLDNDTIGGDPTIYGRLESFLDVRGEWDQNGVFDATNNLAIDNPWAFPDNRVDSWWDESTRDAKAARWWAWLGLRGADEASPAALPE
;
A
#
# COMPACT_ATOMS: atom_id res chain seq x y z
N MET A 1 -34.31 -20.64 -20.81
CA MET A 1 -34.10 -20.14 -19.44
C MET A 1 -33.18 -21.15 -18.82
N ASP A 2 -31.89 -20.92 -19.00
CA ASP A 2 -30.85 -21.89 -18.72
C ASP A 2 -29.87 -21.32 -17.69
N GLU A 3 -29.31 -22.25 -16.93
CA GLU A 3 -28.16 -22.13 -16.02
C GLU A 3 -28.37 -21.48 -14.63
N MET A 4 -28.64 -22.37 -13.67
CA MET A 4 -28.19 -22.26 -12.29
C MET A 4 -27.11 -23.32 -11.99
N ASN A 5 -26.06 -22.85 -11.30
CA ASN A 5 -25.21 -23.56 -10.32
C ASN A 5 -24.02 -24.44 -10.77
N ARG A 6 -22.85 -23.76 -10.77
CA ARG A 6 -21.64 -24.04 -9.97
C ARG A 6 -21.66 -25.30 -9.07
N ARG A 7 -20.65 -26.16 -9.26
CA ARG A 7 -19.64 -26.65 -8.28
C ARG A 7 -19.17 -28.06 -8.66
N ARG A 8 -17.92 -28.18 -9.12
CA ARG A 8 -17.16 -29.43 -9.06
C ARG A 8 -15.75 -29.12 -8.56
N PHE A 9 -15.52 -29.44 -7.29
CA PHE A 9 -14.20 -29.51 -6.68
C PHE A 9 -13.81 -30.99 -6.71
N LEU A 10 -12.72 -31.33 -7.41
CA LEU A 10 -12.14 -32.67 -7.39
C LEU A 10 -10.95 -32.64 -6.43
N ALA A 11 -11.13 -33.24 -5.25
CA ALA A 11 -10.04 -33.63 -4.39
C ALA A 11 -9.48 -34.97 -4.89
N SER A 12 -8.25 -34.98 -5.40
CA SER A 12 -7.47 -36.19 -5.64
C SER A 12 -6.36 -36.28 -4.62
N VAL A 13 -6.51 -37.19 -3.65
CA VAL A 13 -5.47 -37.58 -2.70
C VAL A 13 -4.65 -38.71 -3.32
N GLY A 14 -3.37 -38.47 -3.56
CA GLY A 14 -2.38 -39.50 -3.91
C GLY A 14 -1.19 -39.40 -2.96
N PHE A 15 -1.01 -40.40 -2.10
CA PHE A 15 0.15 -40.54 -1.22
C PHE A 15 1.28 -41.31 -1.91
N ALA A 16 2.51 -40.78 -1.91
CA ALA A 16 3.76 -41.56 -1.82
C ALA A 16 5.02 -40.70 -1.54
N SER A 17 5.47 -40.76 -0.28
CA SER A 17 6.86 -40.86 0.25
C SER A 17 8.01 -39.87 -0.07
N ILE A 18 8.51 -39.28 1.04
CA ILE A 18 9.90 -39.06 1.52
C ILE A 18 10.73 -37.92 0.91
N GLY A 19 10.79 -36.83 1.68
CA GLY A 19 11.81 -35.79 1.68
C GLY A 19 11.38 -34.70 2.68
N LEU A 20 12.01 -34.63 3.86
CA LEU A 20 11.74 -33.56 4.84
C LEU A 20 12.39 -32.26 4.36
N THR A 21 11.71 -31.59 3.44
CA THR A 21 11.67 -30.13 3.38
C THR A 21 10.28 -29.77 3.86
N THR A 22 10.14 -28.96 4.91
CA THR A 22 8.85 -28.33 5.19
C THR A 22 8.60 -27.34 4.06
N PRO A 23 7.65 -27.60 3.13
CA PRO A 23 7.26 -26.53 2.22
C PRO A 23 6.55 -25.51 3.08
N THR A 24 7.08 -24.29 3.15
CA THR A 24 6.28 -23.12 3.48
C THR A 24 5.24 -23.04 2.37
N THR A 25 4.07 -23.63 2.58
CA THR A 25 2.97 -23.52 1.63
C THR A 25 2.60 -22.05 1.61
N ALA A 26 2.95 -21.35 0.54
CA ALA A 26 2.39 -20.04 0.23
C ALA A 26 0.87 -20.19 0.33
N GLN A 27 0.28 -19.51 1.29
CA GLN A 27 -1.17 -19.49 1.45
C GLN A 27 -1.72 -18.72 0.25
N THR A 28 -2.19 -19.47 -0.75
CA THR A 28 -2.91 -18.95 -1.91
C THR A 28 -4.36 -18.87 -1.49
N ASP A 29 -4.79 -17.67 -1.10
CA ASP A 29 -6.12 -17.43 -0.59
C ASP A 29 -6.66 -16.20 -1.29
N TYR A 30 -7.79 -16.42 -1.99
CA TYR A 30 -8.64 -15.41 -2.61
C TYR A 30 -8.28 -15.02 -4.05
N SER A 31 -9.03 -15.57 -5.02
CA SER A 31 -9.13 -15.03 -6.38
C SER A 31 -10.19 -13.95 -6.41
N TRP A 32 -9.84 -12.73 -6.78
CA TRP A 32 -10.78 -11.63 -6.99
C TRP A 32 -10.93 -11.36 -8.49
N THR A 33 -12.12 -10.93 -8.91
CA THR A 33 -12.39 -10.58 -10.30
C THR A 33 -12.97 -9.20 -10.39
N ASP A 34 -12.37 -8.37 -11.22
CA ASP A 34 -12.81 -7.00 -11.47
C ASP A 34 -12.50 -6.57 -12.87
N GLY A 35 -13.51 -6.06 -13.56
CA GLY A 35 -13.38 -5.67 -14.96
C GLY A 35 -13.04 -6.81 -15.92
N GLY A 36 -12.80 -8.04 -15.45
CA GLY A 36 -12.36 -9.18 -16.24
C GLY A 36 -11.05 -9.80 -15.76
N ASP A 37 -10.23 -9.06 -15.00
CA ASP A 37 -8.93 -9.53 -14.54
C ASP A 37 -9.10 -10.51 -13.38
N VAL A 38 -8.43 -11.65 -13.48
CA VAL A 38 -8.29 -12.58 -12.35
C VAL A 38 -7.06 -12.17 -11.57
N ILE A 39 -7.25 -11.78 -10.31
CA ILE A 39 -6.18 -11.43 -9.38
C ILE A 39 -6.07 -12.52 -8.33
N ASP A 40 -4.94 -13.22 -8.34
CA ASP A 40 -4.57 -14.18 -7.31
C ASP A 40 -3.77 -13.48 -6.21
N ARG A 41 -4.12 -13.76 -4.95
CA ARG A 41 -3.47 -13.17 -3.78
C ARG A 41 -2.77 -14.24 -2.95
N SER A 42 -1.55 -13.93 -2.51
CA SER A 42 -0.78 -14.83 -1.66
C SER A 42 0.11 -14.07 -0.67
N TYR A 43 0.68 -14.78 0.31
CA TYR A 43 1.69 -14.25 1.23
C TYR A 43 3.02 -15.03 1.13
N PRO A 44 3.81 -14.81 0.08
CA PRO A 44 5.16 -15.37 -0.04
C PRO A 44 6.15 -14.48 0.73
N GLU A 45 6.28 -14.70 2.04
CA GLU A 45 7.05 -13.80 2.92
C GLU A 45 8.48 -13.52 2.42
N ASP A 46 9.19 -14.52 1.89
CA ASP A 46 10.55 -14.35 1.39
C ASP A 46 10.63 -13.46 0.12
N GLU A 47 9.60 -13.48 -0.73
CA GLU A 47 9.48 -12.55 -1.86
C GLU A 47 9.11 -11.15 -1.40
N LEU A 48 8.14 -11.02 -0.49
CA LEU A 48 7.76 -9.74 0.10
C LEU A 48 8.94 -9.07 0.81
N ARG A 49 9.76 -9.83 1.53
CA ARG A 49 10.96 -9.28 2.16
C ARG A 49 11.96 -8.71 1.17
N ARG A 50 12.06 -9.27 -0.05
CA ARG A 50 12.96 -8.78 -1.10
C ARG A 50 12.48 -7.47 -1.74
N HIS A 51 11.20 -7.14 -1.64
CA HIS A 51 10.62 -5.94 -2.26
C HIS A 51 10.02 -4.96 -1.25
N VAL A 52 10.32 -5.15 0.03
CA VAL A 52 9.77 -4.32 1.10
C VAL A 52 10.32 -2.88 0.99
N PRO A 53 9.47 -1.85 1.08
CA PRO A 53 9.93 -0.48 1.16
C PRO A 53 10.74 -0.23 2.44
N TYR A 54 11.78 0.58 2.32
CA TYR A 54 12.55 1.10 3.44
C TYR A 54 11.93 2.41 3.91
N LEU A 55 11.45 2.41 5.14
CA LEU A 55 10.77 3.57 5.73
C LEU A 55 11.74 4.33 6.65
N THR A 56 12.10 5.54 6.24
CA THR A 56 12.76 6.52 7.09
C THR A 56 11.71 7.24 7.92
N THR A 57 11.82 7.13 9.23
CA THR A 57 10.80 7.68 10.14
C THR A 57 11.40 8.60 11.19
N SER A 58 10.60 9.58 11.61
CA SER A 58 10.84 10.30 12.84
C SER A 58 10.76 9.36 14.06
N ARG A 59 11.11 9.88 15.23
CA ARG A 59 10.90 9.18 16.49
C ARG A 59 9.41 8.94 16.78
N THR A 60 8.56 9.94 16.53
CA THR A 60 7.11 9.86 16.78
C THR A 60 6.47 8.78 15.93
N ALA A 61 6.69 8.80 14.61
CA ALA A 61 6.20 7.77 13.70
C ALA A 61 6.73 6.36 14.07
N ARG A 62 7.98 6.26 14.55
CA ARG A 62 8.51 4.96 15.01
C ARG A 62 7.81 4.46 16.28
N GLU A 63 7.53 5.33 17.22
CA GLU A 63 6.85 4.97 18.48
C GLU A 63 5.38 4.61 18.25
N SER A 64 4.74 5.18 17.22
CA SER A 64 3.36 4.86 16.86
C SER A 64 3.24 3.63 15.94
N PHE A 65 4.32 3.23 15.25
CA PHE A 65 4.33 2.12 14.29
C PHE A 65 4.06 0.76 14.94
N ILE A 66 3.12 0.01 14.38
CA ILE A 66 2.67 -1.30 14.89
C ILE A 66 3.29 -2.43 14.08
N GLY A 67 3.25 -2.34 12.75
CA GLY A 67 3.65 -3.42 11.89
C GLY A 67 3.45 -3.10 10.41
N LEU A 68 4.04 -3.95 9.57
CA LEU A 68 3.89 -3.91 8.13
C LEU A 68 3.15 -5.15 7.67
N TYR A 69 2.09 -4.98 6.89
CA TYR A 69 1.22 -6.07 6.46
C TYR A 69 1.30 -6.21 4.95
N GLY A 70 1.80 -7.35 4.47
CA GLY A 70 2.11 -7.58 3.07
C GLY A 70 1.21 -8.62 2.41
N TRP A 71 1.09 -8.54 1.08
CA TRP A 71 0.59 -9.61 0.21
C TRP A 71 1.12 -9.43 -1.21
N LYS A 72 1.19 -10.51 -1.98
CA LYS A 72 1.55 -10.51 -3.39
C LYS A 72 0.28 -10.64 -4.24
N ALA A 73 0.15 -9.80 -5.26
CA ALA A 73 -0.86 -9.89 -6.29
C ALA A 73 -0.23 -10.40 -7.60
N GLU A 74 -0.86 -11.40 -8.20
CA GLU A 74 -0.48 -11.96 -9.50
C GLU A 74 -1.71 -11.97 -10.40
N SER A 75 -1.50 -11.78 -11.70
CA SER A 75 -2.57 -11.91 -12.69
C SER A 75 -2.00 -12.47 -13.99
N PRO A 76 -2.64 -13.49 -14.60
CA PRO A 76 -2.19 -14.02 -15.89
C PRO A 76 -2.35 -13.00 -17.04
N ASP A 77 -3.11 -11.94 -16.82
CA ASP A 77 -3.38 -10.88 -17.80
C ASP A 77 -2.41 -9.69 -17.67
N ARG A 78 -1.39 -9.80 -16.80
CA ARG A 78 -0.45 -8.73 -16.46
C ARG A 78 1.00 -9.21 -16.55
N ASP A 79 1.88 -8.33 -17.04
CA ASP A 79 3.32 -8.59 -17.13
C ASP A 79 4.07 -8.21 -15.83
N THR A 80 3.32 -7.82 -14.79
CA THR A 80 3.88 -7.41 -13.50
C THR A 80 3.28 -8.19 -12.36
N ASP A 81 4.11 -8.51 -11.37
CA ASP A 81 3.69 -8.92 -10.04
C ASP A 81 3.67 -7.70 -9.13
N VAL A 82 2.71 -7.63 -8.21
CA VAL A 82 2.65 -6.51 -7.26
C VAL A 82 2.89 -7.01 -5.84
N TYR A 83 3.87 -6.42 -5.17
CA TYR A 83 4.03 -6.57 -3.73
C TYR A 83 3.36 -5.38 -3.03
N ALA A 84 2.26 -5.68 -2.36
CA ALA A 84 1.44 -4.70 -1.68
C ALA A 84 1.72 -4.71 -0.18
N TYR A 85 1.90 -3.54 0.41
CA TYR A 85 2.17 -3.36 1.83
C TYR A 85 1.26 -2.31 2.45
N TRP A 86 0.94 -2.51 3.72
CA TRP A 86 0.18 -1.60 4.57
C TRP A 86 0.96 -1.35 5.85
N ALA A 87 1.48 -0.13 6.00
CA ALA A 87 2.09 0.28 7.26
C ALA A 87 0.99 0.71 8.23
N ARG A 88 1.01 0.15 9.45
CA ARG A 88 -0.01 0.45 10.46
C ARG A 88 0.58 1.27 11.60
N TYR A 89 -0.10 2.34 11.98
CA TYR A 89 0.27 3.21 13.10
C TYR A 89 -0.88 3.31 14.10
N THR A 90 -0.56 3.46 15.39
CA THR A 90 -1.55 3.52 16.47
C THR A 90 -2.42 4.77 16.42
N HIS A 91 -1.84 5.91 16.04
CA HIS A 91 -2.53 7.20 16.00
C HIS A 91 -1.73 8.22 15.19
N GLN A 92 -2.44 9.17 14.59
CA GLN A 92 -1.86 10.45 14.16
C GLN A 92 -1.77 11.36 15.37
N THR A 93 -0.57 11.85 15.72
CA THR A 93 -0.45 12.84 16.80
C THR A 93 -0.52 14.22 16.18
N PRO A 94 -1.64 14.98 16.28
CA PRO A 94 -1.65 16.34 15.76
C PRO A 94 -0.56 17.15 16.48
N GLY A 95 0.44 17.57 15.72
CA GLY A 95 1.47 18.47 16.22
C GLY A 95 0.82 19.82 16.51
N ILE A 96 0.68 20.17 17.79
CA ILE A 96 0.20 21.49 18.27
C ILE A 96 1.13 22.66 17.83
N GLY A 97 2.18 22.41 17.04
CA GLY A 97 3.29 23.36 16.81
C GLY A 97 3.54 23.88 15.40
N ASP A 98 3.13 23.22 14.31
CA ASP A 98 3.78 23.48 13.00
C ASP A 98 2.90 24.05 11.87
N ILE A 99 1.63 24.38 12.12
CA ILE A 99 0.76 25.06 11.13
C ILE A 99 0.24 26.37 11.71
N GLY A 100 1.17 27.31 11.95
CA GLY A 100 0.98 28.56 12.67
C GLY A 100 -0.06 29.57 12.15
N LEU A 101 -0.99 29.19 11.27
CA LEU A 101 -2.11 30.04 10.82
C LEU A 101 -3.46 29.31 10.59
N MET A 102 -3.58 28.00 10.85
CA MET A 102 -4.83 27.24 10.58
C MET A 102 -5.38 26.43 11.77
N ASP A 103 -4.90 26.70 12.99
CA ASP A 103 -5.25 25.96 14.20
C ASP A 103 -6.77 25.92 14.49
N TRP A 104 -7.50 27.01 14.21
CA TRP A 104 -8.95 27.09 14.42
C TRP A 104 -9.78 26.44 13.30
N ALA A 105 -9.23 26.30 12.09
CA ALA A 105 -9.91 25.65 10.97
C ALA A 105 -9.71 24.14 11.05
N VAL A 106 -8.48 23.69 11.34
CA VAL A 106 -8.15 22.28 11.53
C VAL A 106 -8.83 21.74 12.79
N GLY A 107 -8.79 22.45 13.93
CA GLY A 107 -9.43 22.01 15.17
C GLY A 107 -10.96 21.84 15.12
N ALA A 108 -11.65 22.47 14.17
CA ALA A 108 -13.09 22.29 13.96
C ALA A 108 -13.43 21.06 13.09
N PHE A 109 -12.46 20.53 12.35
CA PHE A 109 -12.58 19.31 11.53
C PHE A 109 -11.76 18.12 12.09
N ALA A 110 -10.83 18.36 13.01
CA ALA A 110 -9.88 17.38 13.56
C ALA A 110 -10.29 16.80 14.92
N SER A 111 -11.59 16.80 15.27
CA SER A 111 -12.06 16.09 16.47
C SER A 111 -12.15 14.58 16.28
N ASP A 112 -11.81 14.05 15.10
CA ASP A 112 -11.52 12.63 14.94
C ASP A 112 -10.01 12.44 15.12
N GLY A 113 -9.62 12.01 16.32
CA GLY A 113 -8.34 11.35 16.46
C GLY A 113 -8.39 10.10 15.57
N HIS A 114 -7.71 10.13 14.42
CA HIS A 114 -7.55 8.96 13.55
C HIS A 114 -6.76 7.90 14.31
N VAL A 115 -7.46 7.09 15.10
CA VAL A 115 -6.93 5.92 15.77
C VAL A 115 -6.80 4.83 14.70
N TRP A 116 -5.61 4.25 14.57
CA TRP A 116 -5.28 3.19 13.60
C TRP A 116 -5.14 3.64 12.14
N ASP A 117 -4.07 4.38 11.87
CA ASP A 117 -3.70 4.82 10.52
C ASP A 117 -3.11 3.66 9.69
N HIS A 118 -3.43 3.62 8.41
CA HIS A 118 -3.07 2.53 7.49
C HIS A 118 -2.60 3.09 6.15
N GLU A 119 -1.31 2.96 5.89
CA GLU A 119 -0.66 3.63 4.77
C GLU A 119 -0.19 2.63 3.69
N PRO A 120 -0.87 2.58 2.53
CA PRO A 120 -0.58 1.63 1.48
C PRO A 120 0.63 1.99 0.63
N SER A 121 1.31 0.95 0.14
CA SER A 121 2.32 1.05 -0.90
C SER A 121 2.29 -0.19 -1.79
N TYR A 122 2.30 0.01 -3.10
CA TYR A 122 2.34 -1.03 -4.13
C TYR A 122 3.66 -0.94 -4.88
N VAL A 123 4.40 -2.04 -4.92
CA VAL A 123 5.66 -2.17 -5.63
C VAL A 123 5.46 -3.16 -6.78
N PHE A 124 5.49 -2.66 -8.01
CA PHE A 124 5.34 -3.43 -9.24
C PHE A 124 6.71 -3.90 -9.69
N VAL A 125 6.81 -5.19 -9.96
CA VAL A 125 7.99 -5.81 -10.55
C VAL A 125 7.60 -6.53 -11.83
N ASP A 126 8.50 -6.56 -12.79
CA ASP A 126 8.37 -7.39 -13.99
C ASP A 126 8.33 -8.87 -13.57
N SER A 127 7.27 -9.59 -13.95
CA SER A 127 7.00 -10.96 -13.49
C SER A 127 8.04 -11.97 -14.01
N GLU A 128 8.73 -11.68 -15.12
CA GLU A 128 9.72 -12.59 -15.70
C GLU A 128 11.12 -12.42 -15.08
N THR A 129 11.50 -11.18 -14.78
CA THR A 129 12.86 -10.79 -14.38
C THR A 129 12.97 -10.40 -12.91
N GLY A 130 11.85 -10.12 -12.24
CA GLY A 130 11.80 -9.62 -10.86
C GLY A 130 12.33 -8.19 -10.70
N ASN A 131 12.43 -7.43 -11.79
CA ASN A 131 12.95 -6.07 -11.76
C ASN A 131 11.89 -5.06 -11.37
N PHE A 132 12.25 -4.10 -10.51
CA PHE A 132 11.38 -2.97 -10.19
C PHE A 132 10.99 -2.17 -11.44
N GLU A 133 9.69 -1.92 -11.62
CA GLU A 133 9.15 -1.11 -12.72
C GLU A 133 8.52 0.19 -12.23
N LEU A 134 7.69 0.09 -11.20
CA LEU A 134 6.84 1.17 -10.71
C LEU A 134 6.58 0.96 -9.23
N ALA A 135 6.39 2.05 -8.50
CA ALA A 135 5.62 1.99 -7.26
C ALA A 135 4.49 3.01 -7.28
N VAL A 136 3.40 2.66 -6.61
CA VAL A 136 2.30 3.57 -6.28
C VAL A 136 2.17 3.57 -4.77
N VAL A 137 2.42 4.71 -4.15
CA VAL A 137 2.40 4.84 -2.69
C VAL A 137 1.43 5.94 -2.29
N THR A 138 0.96 5.91 -1.05
CA THR A 138 0.22 7.04 -0.45
C THR A 138 1.15 8.26 -0.32
N GLY A 139 0.96 9.21 -1.23
CA GLY A 139 1.48 10.57 -1.13
C GLY A 139 0.42 11.50 -0.57
N TYR A 140 0.83 12.71 -0.17
CA TYR A 140 -0.01 13.83 0.30
C TYR A 140 -1.52 13.55 0.46
N HIS A 141 -2.03 13.47 1.70
CA HIS A 141 -3.45 13.26 1.99
C HIS A 141 -4.12 12.10 1.22
N HIS A 142 -3.41 10.97 1.04
CA HIS A 142 -3.88 9.77 0.33
C HIS A 142 -4.17 9.98 -1.16
N PHE A 143 -3.39 10.83 -1.82
CA PHE A 143 -3.25 10.78 -3.28
C PHE A 143 -2.15 9.78 -3.68
N PRO A 144 -2.20 9.22 -4.90
CA PRO A 144 -1.13 8.37 -5.38
C PRO A 144 0.12 9.20 -5.72
N LEU A 145 1.26 8.79 -5.15
CA LEU A 145 2.59 9.16 -5.59
C LEU A 145 3.15 8.02 -6.45
N PHE A 146 3.39 8.30 -7.73
CA PHE A 146 3.97 7.34 -8.69
C PHE A 146 5.49 7.47 -8.70
N VAL A 147 6.19 6.35 -8.57
CA VAL A 147 7.66 6.27 -8.57
C VAL A 147 8.13 5.41 -9.72
N SER A 148 8.65 6.04 -10.78
CA SER A 148 9.10 5.33 -11.98
C SER A 148 10.48 4.69 -11.81
N SER A 149 10.74 3.63 -12.58
CA SER A 149 12.04 2.94 -12.67
C SER A 149 13.20 3.75 -13.27
N GLN A 150 12.96 4.94 -13.84
CA GLN A 150 14.02 5.73 -14.48
C GLN A 150 15.03 6.33 -13.51
N SER A 151 14.60 6.65 -12.28
CA SER A 151 15.50 7.13 -11.22
C SER A 151 14.90 6.90 -9.81
N PRO A 152 14.55 5.66 -9.44
CA PRO A 152 13.91 5.42 -8.16
C PRO A 152 14.96 5.45 -7.03
N PRO A 153 14.61 5.96 -5.84
CA PRO A 153 15.49 5.88 -4.68
C PRO A 153 15.50 4.45 -4.13
N ILE A 154 16.14 3.52 -4.85
CA ILE A 154 16.16 2.09 -4.52
C ILE A 154 17.55 1.64 -4.08
N THR A 155 17.61 0.85 -3.01
CA THR A 155 18.77 0.02 -2.69
C THR A 155 18.57 -1.38 -3.25
N ARG A 156 19.59 -1.89 -3.96
CA ARG A 156 19.67 -3.28 -4.37
C ARG A 156 20.48 -4.07 -3.36
N ALA A 157 19.88 -5.08 -2.74
CA ALA A 157 20.53 -5.97 -1.79
C ALA A 157 21.26 -7.12 -2.52
N ASP A 158 22.22 -7.74 -1.83
CA ASP A 158 23.07 -8.80 -2.39
C ASP A 158 22.29 -10.08 -2.76
N ASP A 159 21.13 -10.29 -2.14
CA ASP A 159 20.21 -11.39 -2.43
C ASP A 159 19.29 -11.12 -3.63
N GLY A 160 19.49 -9.98 -4.32
CA GLY A 160 18.67 -9.52 -5.42
C GLY A 160 17.44 -8.71 -5.00
N GLY A 161 17.27 -8.43 -3.70
CA GLY A 161 16.21 -7.56 -3.19
C GLY A 161 16.32 -6.13 -3.73
N GLN A 162 15.17 -5.47 -3.91
CA GLN A 162 15.06 -4.09 -4.37
C GLN A 162 14.12 -3.32 -3.45
N HIS A 163 14.68 -2.38 -2.70
CA HIS A 163 13.99 -1.69 -1.62
C HIS A 163 13.83 -0.20 -1.95
N LEU A 164 12.57 0.23 -2.12
CA LEU A 164 12.23 1.64 -2.32
C LEU A 164 12.38 2.41 -1.01
N HIS A 165 13.13 3.52 -1.02
CA HIS A 165 13.29 4.40 0.14
C HIS A 165 12.20 5.45 0.17
N LEU A 166 11.46 5.47 1.28
CA LEU A 166 10.35 6.38 1.54
C LEU A 166 10.55 7.05 2.89
N LYS A 167 10.30 8.36 2.93
CA LYS A 167 10.24 9.12 4.17
C LYS A 167 8.80 9.24 4.64
N VAL A 168 8.53 8.86 5.88
CA VAL A 168 7.23 8.99 6.52
C VAL A 168 7.07 10.41 7.06
N VAL A 169 5.99 11.10 6.67
CA VAL A 169 5.73 12.49 7.04
C VAL A 169 4.79 12.57 8.24
N ASP A 170 5.29 13.11 9.36
CA ASP A 170 4.42 13.42 10.50
C ASP A 170 3.50 14.63 10.21
N PRO A 171 2.31 14.68 10.82
CA PRO A 171 1.68 13.65 11.64
C PRO A 171 0.82 12.64 10.86
N TRP A 172 0.73 12.79 9.53
CA TRP A 172 -0.24 12.09 8.69
C TRP A 172 0.28 10.81 8.05
N HIS A 173 1.54 10.43 8.27
CA HIS A 173 2.22 9.21 7.81
C HIS A 173 2.28 8.90 6.31
N HIS A 174 1.73 9.75 5.43
CA HIS A 174 2.00 9.67 3.99
C HIS A 174 3.50 9.71 3.67
N TYR A 175 3.85 9.27 2.46
CA TYR A 175 5.23 9.10 2.04
C TYR A 175 5.72 10.21 1.13
N LEU A 176 7.03 10.51 1.26
CA LEU A 176 7.84 11.21 0.28
C LEU A 176 8.98 10.31 -0.19
N LEU A 177 9.57 10.64 -1.33
CA LEU A 177 10.79 9.98 -1.78
C LEU A 177 11.96 10.35 -0.88
N ASP A 178 12.70 9.35 -0.38
CA ASP A 178 13.91 9.58 0.40
C ASP A 178 15.16 9.32 -0.44
N ASN A 179 15.73 10.39 -0.96
CA ASN A 179 16.97 10.33 -1.75
C ASN A 179 18.22 10.43 -0.87
N ASP A 180 18.08 10.85 0.39
CA ASP A 180 19.20 11.20 1.27
C ASP A 180 19.71 9.98 2.05
N THR A 181 18.87 8.96 2.24
CA THR A 181 19.21 7.74 3.01
C THR A 181 19.59 6.55 2.13
N ILE A 182 19.76 6.73 0.82
CA ILE A 182 20.16 5.65 -0.08
C ILE A 182 21.53 5.11 0.34
N GLY A 183 21.57 3.85 0.81
CA GLY A 183 22.78 3.20 1.35
C GLY A 183 23.02 3.42 2.85
N GLY A 184 22.15 4.14 3.56
CA GLY A 184 22.08 4.19 5.02
C GLY A 184 21.22 3.06 5.59
N ASP A 185 21.32 2.83 6.90
CA ASP A 185 20.48 1.85 7.59
C ASP A 185 19.02 2.33 7.59
N PRO A 186 18.09 1.61 6.94
CA PRO A 186 16.68 1.96 6.97
C PRO A 186 16.14 1.84 8.40
N THR A 187 15.25 2.75 8.78
CA THR A 187 14.96 2.96 10.20
C THR A 187 13.80 2.12 10.74
N ILE A 188 13.02 1.47 9.88
CA ILE A 188 11.99 0.52 10.27
C ILE A 188 12.08 -0.76 9.43
N TYR A 189 12.42 -1.86 10.10
CA TYR A 189 12.02 -3.21 9.76
C TYR A 189 11.00 -3.67 10.81
N GLY A 190 9.73 -3.42 10.54
CA GLY A 190 8.66 -4.02 11.33
C GLY A 190 8.66 -5.54 11.20
N ARG A 191 7.92 -6.20 12.08
CA ARG A 191 7.43 -7.54 11.76
C ARG A 191 6.59 -7.41 10.48
N LEU A 192 6.98 -8.15 9.44
CA LEU A 192 6.16 -8.35 8.26
C LEU A 192 5.14 -9.44 8.59
N GLU A 193 3.86 -9.11 8.43
CA GLU A 193 2.74 -10.01 8.68
C GLU A 193 1.87 -10.12 7.43
N SER A 194 1.04 -11.16 7.36
CA SER A 194 0.12 -11.36 6.25
C SER A 194 -1.03 -10.35 6.32
N PHE A 195 -1.17 -9.53 5.29
CA PHE A 195 -2.37 -8.69 5.11
C PHE A 195 -3.62 -9.56 4.95
N LEU A 196 -3.51 -10.73 4.32
CA LEU A 196 -4.63 -11.63 4.07
C LEU A 196 -5.25 -12.15 5.38
N ASP A 197 -4.44 -12.29 6.42
CA ASP A 197 -4.89 -12.76 7.75
C ASP A 197 -5.68 -11.67 8.50
N VAL A 198 -5.35 -10.40 8.29
CA VAL A 198 -5.94 -9.26 9.01
C VAL A 198 -6.99 -8.50 8.22
N ARG A 199 -7.04 -8.64 6.89
CA ARG A 199 -7.95 -7.89 6.00
C ARG A 199 -9.40 -7.99 6.45
N GLY A 200 -9.85 -9.21 6.76
CA GLY A 200 -11.25 -9.44 7.17
C GLY A 200 -11.61 -8.78 8.49
N GLU A 201 -10.66 -8.68 9.43
CA GLU A 201 -10.85 -7.96 10.70
C GLU A 201 -10.86 -6.45 10.47
N TRP A 202 -9.92 -5.93 9.65
CA TRP A 202 -9.84 -4.50 9.34
C TRP A 202 -11.10 -4.01 8.64
N ASP A 203 -11.61 -4.78 7.68
CA ASP A 203 -12.87 -4.51 6.98
C ASP A 203 -14.06 -4.46 7.97
N GLN A 204 -14.16 -5.44 8.87
CA GLN A 204 -15.22 -5.46 9.91
C GLN A 204 -15.13 -4.30 10.90
N ASN A 205 -13.94 -3.75 11.11
CA ASN A 205 -13.69 -2.61 11.98
C ASN A 205 -13.79 -1.25 11.25
N GLY A 206 -14.21 -1.26 9.98
CA GLY A 206 -14.44 -0.04 9.20
C GLY A 206 -13.15 0.67 8.75
N VAL A 207 -12.00 -0.02 8.74
CA VAL A 207 -10.71 0.57 8.29
C VAL A 207 -10.80 1.10 6.85
N PHE A 208 -11.58 0.43 5.99
CA PHE A 208 -11.73 0.78 4.59
C PHE A 208 -13.00 1.58 4.27
N ASP A 209 -13.79 1.99 5.28
CA ASP A 209 -15.10 2.64 5.06
C ASP A 209 -15.00 3.96 4.27
N ALA A 210 -13.89 4.67 4.42
CA ALA A 210 -13.62 5.91 3.71
C ALA A 210 -12.75 5.70 2.45
N THR A 211 -12.28 4.49 2.20
CA THR A 211 -11.29 4.17 1.18
C THR A 211 -11.96 3.68 -0.11
N ASN A 212 -11.33 3.96 -1.25
CA ASN A 212 -11.75 3.40 -2.52
C ASN A 212 -11.47 1.89 -2.55
N ASN A 213 -12.51 1.05 -2.50
CA ASN A 213 -12.38 -0.41 -2.52
C ASN A 213 -11.58 -0.93 -3.72
N LEU A 214 -11.71 -0.28 -4.88
CA LEU A 214 -10.96 -0.67 -6.07
C LEU A 214 -9.46 -0.41 -5.88
N ALA A 215 -9.10 0.69 -5.20
CA ALA A 215 -7.71 0.99 -4.86
C ALA A 215 -7.11 -0.05 -3.91
N ILE A 216 -7.89 -0.64 -2.99
CA ILE A 216 -7.45 -1.70 -2.06
C ILE A 216 -7.28 -3.04 -2.74
N ASP A 217 -8.29 -3.42 -3.52
CA ASP A 217 -8.45 -4.78 -4.00
C ASP A 217 -7.77 -5.01 -5.36
N ASN A 218 -7.51 -3.96 -6.13
CA ASN A 218 -6.83 -4.02 -7.41
C ASN A 218 -5.61 -3.08 -7.45
N PRO A 219 -4.39 -3.60 -7.25
CA PRO A 219 -3.22 -2.74 -7.34
C PRO A 219 -3.04 -2.07 -8.71
N TRP A 220 -3.47 -2.72 -9.80
CA TRP A 220 -3.37 -2.17 -11.16
C TRP A 220 -4.38 -1.04 -11.43
N ALA A 221 -5.33 -0.77 -10.53
CA ALA A 221 -6.32 0.28 -10.77
C ALA A 221 -5.71 1.69 -10.91
N PHE A 222 -4.60 1.97 -10.21
CA PHE A 222 -3.89 3.24 -10.35
C PHE A 222 -3.19 3.39 -11.72
N PRO A 223 -2.28 2.49 -12.14
CA PRO A 223 -1.63 2.62 -13.45
C PRO A 223 -2.61 2.55 -14.63
N ASP A 224 -3.75 1.89 -14.46
CA ASP A 224 -4.84 1.88 -15.45
C ASP A 224 -5.72 3.14 -15.43
N ASN A 225 -5.45 4.11 -14.54
CA ASN A 225 -6.25 5.32 -14.34
C ASN A 225 -7.73 5.04 -14.01
N ARG A 226 -8.01 3.95 -13.30
CA ARG A 226 -9.36 3.57 -12.83
C ARG A 226 -9.69 4.15 -11.46
N VAL A 227 -8.65 4.56 -10.73
CA VAL A 227 -8.73 5.32 -9.48
C VAL A 227 -7.69 6.43 -9.50
N ASP A 228 -7.99 7.55 -8.84
CA ASP A 228 -7.13 8.73 -8.79
C ASP A 228 -6.70 9.09 -7.36
N SER A 229 -7.24 8.39 -6.36
CA SER A 229 -7.01 8.59 -4.94
C SER A 229 -7.27 7.30 -4.18
N TRP A 230 -6.65 7.16 -3.01
CA TRP A 230 -6.97 6.05 -2.11
C TRP A 230 -8.28 6.29 -1.36
N TRP A 231 -8.79 7.52 -1.31
CA TRP A 231 -10.09 7.81 -0.73
C TRP A 231 -11.24 7.45 -1.67
N ASP A 232 -12.38 7.07 -1.09
CA ASP A 232 -13.65 7.15 -1.78
C ASP A 232 -13.99 8.64 -2.01
N GLU A 233 -14.16 9.03 -3.27
CA GLU A 233 -14.42 10.42 -3.69
C GLU A 233 -15.66 11.04 -3.04
N SER A 234 -16.60 10.22 -2.57
CA SER A 234 -17.83 10.67 -1.93
C SER A 234 -17.58 11.24 -0.53
N THR A 235 -16.46 10.89 0.10
CA THR A 235 -16.08 11.32 1.46
C THR A 235 -15.82 12.82 1.54
N ARG A 236 -15.96 13.38 2.74
CA ARG A 236 -15.68 14.81 2.98
C ARG A 236 -14.17 15.08 2.92
N ASP A 237 -13.36 14.12 3.34
CA ASP A 237 -11.91 14.24 3.38
C ASP A 237 -11.31 14.26 1.98
N ALA A 238 -11.79 13.41 1.05
CA ALA A 238 -11.41 13.48 -0.36
C ALA A 238 -11.70 14.87 -0.97
N LYS A 239 -12.87 15.43 -0.67
CA LYS A 239 -13.27 16.77 -1.17
C LYS A 239 -12.42 17.89 -0.58
N ALA A 240 -12.09 17.80 0.70
CA ALA A 240 -11.22 18.77 1.38
C ALA A 240 -9.79 18.69 0.84
N ALA A 241 -9.24 17.48 0.70
CA ALA A 241 -7.91 17.23 0.16
C ALA A 241 -7.77 17.76 -1.28
N ARG A 242 -8.74 17.50 -2.16
CA ARG A 242 -8.76 18.07 -3.52
C ARG A 242 -8.79 19.60 -3.51
N TRP A 243 -9.55 20.20 -2.60
CA TRP A 243 -9.62 21.66 -2.48
C TRP A 243 -8.31 22.26 -1.96
N TRP A 244 -7.62 21.60 -1.01
CA TRP A 244 -6.29 22.01 -0.54
C TRP A 244 -5.22 21.86 -1.60
N ALA A 245 -5.27 20.78 -2.39
CA ALA A 245 -4.40 20.57 -3.52
C ALA A 245 -4.56 21.68 -4.57
N TRP A 246 -5.81 22.02 -4.92
CA TRP A 246 -6.13 23.14 -5.81
C TRP A 246 -5.61 24.49 -5.29
N LEU A 247 -5.60 24.71 -3.98
CA LEU A 247 -5.08 25.94 -3.37
C LEU A 247 -3.54 26.01 -3.29
N GLY A 248 -2.81 24.95 -3.67
CA GLY A 248 -1.35 24.92 -3.65
C GLY A 248 -0.76 24.98 -2.23
N LEU A 249 -1.50 24.54 -1.22
CA LEU A 249 -1.05 24.54 0.18
C LEU A 249 -0.16 23.30 0.43
N ARG A 250 1.17 23.52 0.48
CA ARG A 250 2.29 22.59 0.81
C ARG A 250 2.07 21.10 0.50
N GLY A 251 2.78 20.55 -0.49
CA GLY A 251 2.84 19.11 -0.80
C GLY A 251 1.93 18.67 -1.95
N ALA A 252 1.02 19.55 -2.40
CA ALA A 252 0.17 19.32 -3.57
C ALA A 252 0.95 19.22 -4.90
N ASP A 253 2.11 19.87 -4.96
CA ASP A 253 3.07 19.79 -6.06
C ASP A 253 3.83 18.45 -6.11
N GLU A 254 3.76 17.66 -5.02
CA GLU A 254 4.39 16.35 -4.89
C GLU A 254 3.40 15.20 -5.22
N ALA A 255 2.10 15.49 -5.32
CA ALA A 255 1.11 14.55 -5.85
C ALA A 255 1.19 14.47 -7.38
N SER A 256 0.83 13.33 -7.98
CA SER A 256 0.81 13.18 -9.44
C SER A 256 -0.02 14.30 -10.10
N PRO A 257 0.44 14.93 -11.20
CA PRO A 257 -0.29 16.00 -11.88
C PRO A 257 -1.72 15.61 -12.32
N ALA A 258 -1.99 14.31 -12.46
CA ALA A 258 -3.31 13.78 -12.80
C ALA A 258 -4.34 13.88 -11.65
N ALA A 259 -3.90 14.16 -10.42
CA ALA A 259 -4.77 14.29 -9.24
C ALA A 259 -5.29 15.72 -9.01
N LEU A 260 -4.86 16.70 -9.82
CA LEU A 260 -5.33 18.08 -9.74
C LEU A 260 -6.52 18.28 -10.68
N PRO A 261 -7.64 18.85 -10.21
CA PRO A 261 -8.76 19.18 -11.10
C PRO A 261 -8.31 20.24 -12.14
N GLU A 262 -8.75 20.07 -13.39
CA GLU A 262 -8.65 21.10 -14.44
C GLU A 262 -9.35 22.42 -14.05
#